data_AF-A0A7W5F960-F1
#
_entry.id   AF-A0A7W5F960-F1
#
_cell.length_a   1.000
_cell.length_b   1.000
_cell.length_c   1.000
_cell.angle_alpha   90.00
_cell.angle_beta   90.00
_cell.angle_gamma   90.00
#
_symmetry.space_group_name_H-M   'P 1'
#
loop_
_entity.id
_entity.type
_entity.pdbx_description
1 polymer ?
#
loop_
_entity_poly.entity_id
_entity_poly.type
_entity_poly.pdbx_seq_one_letter_code
_entity_poly.pdbx_strand_id
1 'polypeptide(L)'
;MRNERCASPVLGMEIRMSRRQRDHYSHAVKIKVEEGRIVASVTEHGTDRRVFGEFIGPGGELASYAFGWCSEADSGRLSIGIGAGNEGGGTFHAAVFENDGAIAYALIDEPFEDVPEGGPDLTAAEARAHEDLPFVWAVADSVMDRDGRAAWLRHWLLRTNSITTAPVLAGAEPILFVSHDADDGMWQVIGTSDGTVDNGRVGHLFHLVDADPTIVAVLDLEPGESATRECVGGPWARNGG
;
A
#
# COMPACT_ATOMS: atom_id res chain seq x y z
N MET A 1 32.94 8.08 -8.04
CA MET A 1 31.81 8.46 -7.14
C MET A 1 31.06 7.19 -6.86
N ARG A 2 30.80 6.88 -5.59
CA ARG A 2 30.22 5.59 -5.18
C ARG A 2 28.71 5.63 -5.42
N ASN A 3 28.20 4.59 -6.09
CA ASN A 3 26.77 4.31 -6.23
C ASN A 3 26.17 4.00 -4.86
N GLU A 4 25.30 4.87 -4.38
CA GLU A 4 24.33 4.56 -3.34
C GLU A 4 23.15 3.90 -4.04
N ARG A 5 23.09 2.57 -3.98
CA ARG A 5 21.84 1.86 -4.31
C ARG A 5 20.85 2.18 -3.20
N CYS A 6 19.57 2.40 -3.51
CA CYS A 6 18.48 2.25 -2.55
C CYS A 6 18.48 0.80 -2.03
N ALA A 7 19.36 0.49 -1.09
CA ALA A 7 19.45 -0.80 -0.42
C ALA A 7 19.32 -0.52 1.08
N SER A 8 18.17 -0.85 1.65
CA SER A 8 17.99 -0.80 3.10
C SER A 8 18.42 -2.13 3.70
N PRO A 9 19.45 -2.19 4.57
CA PRO A 9 19.83 -3.42 5.23
C PRO A 9 18.83 -3.69 6.37
N VAL A 10 17.83 -4.53 6.13
CA VAL A 10 16.87 -4.98 7.17
C VAL A 10 17.51 -6.00 8.14
N LEU A 11 18.79 -6.36 7.93
CA LEU A 11 19.52 -7.29 8.78
C LEU A 11 19.80 -6.69 10.18
N GLY A 12 19.15 -7.25 11.19
CA GLY A 12 19.37 -6.94 12.61
C GLY A 12 18.33 -6.01 13.25
N MET A 13 17.29 -5.61 12.51
CA MET A 13 16.20 -4.78 13.03
C MET A 13 15.09 -5.63 13.66
N GLU A 14 14.45 -5.11 14.68
CA GLU A 14 13.22 -5.69 15.25
C GLU A 14 12.08 -5.57 14.23
N ILE A 15 11.48 -6.72 13.88
CA ILE A 15 10.46 -6.84 12.83
C ILE A 15 9.08 -6.95 13.46
N ARG A 16 8.17 -6.06 13.06
CA ARG A 16 6.75 -6.13 13.43
C ARG A 16 5.92 -6.59 12.23
N MET A 17 5.22 -7.72 12.37
CA MET A 17 4.24 -8.18 11.38
C MET A 17 2.93 -7.37 11.49
N SER A 18 2.30 -7.04 10.35
CA SER A 18 0.99 -6.36 10.34
C SER A 18 -0.12 -7.23 10.93
N ARG A 19 -1.12 -6.59 11.56
CA ARG A 19 -2.23 -7.28 12.26
C ARG A 19 -3.33 -7.83 11.34
N ARG A 20 -3.50 -7.37 10.09
CA ARG A 20 -4.60 -7.80 9.20
C ARG A 20 -4.64 -9.32 8.98
N GLN A 21 -3.50 -10.01 9.08
CA GLN A 21 -3.43 -11.47 8.91
C GLN A 21 -3.68 -12.30 10.18
N ARG A 22 -3.99 -11.70 11.35
CA ARG A 22 -4.18 -12.46 12.60
C ARG A 22 -5.55 -12.44 13.25
N ASP A 23 -6.45 -11.49 12.96
CA ASP A 23 -7.75 -11.44 13.64
C ASP A 23 -8.91 -11.01 12.71
N HIS A 24 -9.89 -11.89 12.54
CA HIS A 24 -11.27 -11.53 12.17
C HIS A 24 -12.01 -11.10 13.45
N TYR A 25 -12.23 -9.80 13.67
CA TYR A 25 -13.36 -9.32 14.49
C TYR A 25 -13.68 -7.84 14.19
N SER A 26 -14.82 -7.64 13.52
CA SER A 26 -15.49 -6.36 13.37
C SER A 26 -16.23 -5.99 14.65
N HIS A 27 -15.86 -4.87 15.28
CA HIS A 27 -16.81 -4.04 16.00
C HIS A 27 -16.64 -2.63 15.47
N ALA A 28 -17.76 -1.93 15.25
CA ALA A 28 -17.83 -0.59 14.68
C ALA A 28 -17.16 0.43 15.60
N VAL A 29 -15.84 0.46 15.54
CA VAL A 29 -15.00 1.53 16.04
C VAL A 29 -14.87 2.52 14.88
N LYS A 30 -15.30 3.77 15.08
CA LYS A 30 -15.28 4.83 14.06
C LYS A 30 -13.84 5.31 13.78
N ILE A 31 -12.99 4.43 13.30
CA ILE A 31 -11.70 4.82 12.75
C ILE A 31 -11.95 5.27 11.31
N LYS A 32 -11.38 6.41 10.93
CA LYS A 32 -11.42 6.94 9.56
C LYS A 32 -10.00 7.08 9.03
N VAL A 33 -9.80 6.66 7.79
CA VAL A 33 -8.61 6.96 7.00
C VAL A 33 -9.07 7.87 5.87
N GLU A 34 -8.59 9.10 5.86
CA GLU A 34 -8.88 10.11 4.85
C GLU A 34 -7.75 10.13 3.82
N GLU A 35 -8.03 9.61 2.64
CA GLU A 35 -7.08 9.63 1.54
C GLU A 35 -6.80 11.06 1.08
N GLY A 36 -5.55 11.51 1.25
CA GLY A 36 -5.05 12.78 0.74
C GLY A 36 -4.56 12.67 -0.71
N ARG A 37 -3.45 13.36 -1.02
CA ARG A 37 -2.87 13.35 -2.37
C ARG A 37 -1.93 12.17 -2.61
N ILE A 38 -1.75 11.84 -3.88
CA ILE A 38 -0.62 11.04 -4.38
C ILE A 38 0.25 11.92 -5.28
N VAL A 39 1.56 11.81 -5.13
CA VAL A 39 2.57 12.47 -5.96
C VAL A 39 3.43 11.39 -6.57
N ALA A 40 3.58 11.39 -7.90
CA ALA A 40 4.44 10.47 -8.62
C ALA A 40 5.46 11.25 -9.44
N SER A 41 6.73 10.84 -9.36
CA SER A 41 7.82 11.44 -10.13
C SER A 41 8.73 10.37 -10.71
N VAL A 42 9.12 10.53 -11.97
CA VAL A 42 10.12 9.66 -12.61
C VAL A 42 11.51 10.07 -12.12
N THR A 43 12.27 9.10 -11.65
CA THR A 43 13.64 9.22 -11.18
C THR A 43 14.55 8.30 -12.00
N GLU A 44 15.86 8.35 -11.74
CA GLU A 44 16.81 7.39 -12.32
C GLU A 44 16.60 5.94 -11.83
N HIS A 45 15.84 5.76 -10.75
CA HIS A 45 15.54 4.46 -10.11
C HIS A 45 14.09 4.01 -10.33
N GLY A 46 13.45 4.52 -11.39
CA GLY A 46 12.06 4.23 -11.72
C GLY A 46 11.09 5.31 -11.24
N THR A 47 9.85 4.95 -10.94
CA THR A 47 8.84 5.92 -10.49
C THR A 47 8.81 5.94 -8.97
N ASP A 48 9.11 7.09 -8.36
CA ASP A 48 8.91 7.37 -6.94
C ASP A 48 7.46 7.80 -6.71
N ARG A 49 6.79 7.17 -5.75
CA ARG A 49 5.40 7.43 -5.38
C ARG A 49 5.34 7.83 -3.92
N ARG A 50 4.64 8.93 -3.64
CA ARG A 50 4.41 9.45 -2.30
C ARG A 50 2.93 9.70 -2.07
N VAL A 51 2.39 9.05 -1.06
CA VAL A 51 0.97 9.04 -0.72
C VAL A 51 0.81 9.68 0.64
N PHE A 52 -0.18 10.56 0.77
CA PHE A 52 -0.46 11.30 2.00
C PHE A 52 -1.91 11.09 2.42
N GLY A 53 -2.19 11.21 3.71
CA GLY A 53 -3.54 11.20 4.24
C GLY A 53 -3.58 11.42 5.75
N GLU A 54 -4.79 11.38 6.29
CA GLU A 54 -5.06 11.59 7.72
C GLU A 54 -5.76 10.37 8.32
N PHE A 55 -5.40 10.03 9.54
CA PHE A 55 -6.07 9.04 10.36
C PHE A 55 -6.83 9.75 11.48
N ILE A 56 -8.10 9.38 11.67
CA ILE A 56 -8.93 9.83 12.78
C ILE A 56 -9.35 8.62 13.60
N GLY A 57 -8.89 8.59 14.85
CA GLY A 57 -9.17 7.57 15.82
C GLY A 57 -10.58 7.67 16.42
N PRO A 58 -10.98 6.68 17.22
CA PRO A 58 -12.35 6.56 17.73
C PRO A 58 -12.72 7.65 18.73
N GLY A 59 -11.71 8.16 19.46
CA GLY A 59 -11.82 9.26 20.40
C GLY A 59 -11.55 10.63 19.76
N GLY A 60 -11.30 10.68 18.44
CA GLY A 60 -10.88 11.88 17.73
C GLY A 60 -9.37 12.12 17.75
N GLU A 61 -8.58 11.11 18.11
CA GLU A 61 -7.13 11.14 17.96
C GLU A 61 -6.77 11.38 16.50
N LEU A 62 -5.87 12.32 16.22
CA LEU A 62 -5.49 12.67 14.86
C LEU A 62 -4.04 12.28 14.61
N ALA A 63 -3.77 11.69 13.45
CA ALA A 63 -2.42 11.40 12.99
C ALA A 63 -2.35 11.62 11.48
N SER A 64 -1.31 12.31 11.02
CA SER A 64 -1.00 12.38 9.60
C SER A 64 -0.09 11.24 9.21
N TYR A 65 -0.28 10.70 8.01
CA TYR A 65 0.61 9.68 7.48
C TYR A 65 1.08 10.01 6.08
N ALA A 66 2.26 9.49 5.75
CA ALA A 66 2.74 9.39 4.39
C ALA A 66 3.33 8.00 4.16
N PHE A 67 3.04 7.37 3.03
CA PHE A 67 3.75 6.17 2.61
C PHE A 67 4.17 6.26 1.15
N GLY A 68 5.17 5.49 0.77
CA GLY A 68 5.68 5.55 -0.59
C GLY A 68 6.65 4.44 -0.93
N TRP A 69 6.95 4.31 -2.21
CA TRP A 69 7.90 3.37 -2.74
C TRP A 69 8.40 3.82 -4.10
N CYS A 70 9.62 3.39 -4.42
CA CYS A 70 10.20 3.54 -5.73
C CYS A 70 10.10 2.21 -6.47
N SER A 71 9.75 2.22 -7.77
CA SER A 71 9.50 1.00 -8.54
C SER A 71 10.65 -0.01 -8.54
N GLU A 72 11.91 0.44 -8.46
CA GLU A 72 13.10 -0.45 -8.43
C GLU A 72 13.58 -0.79 -7.02
N ALA A 73 12.95 -0.25 -5.98
CA ALA A 73 13.27 -0.60 -4.60
C ALA A 73 12.77 -2.00 -4.21
N ASP A 74 13.17 -2.47 -3.04
CA ASP A 74 12.72 -3.73 -2.43
C ASP A 74 11.78 -3.51 -1.23
N SER A 75 11.59 -2.26 -0.84
CA SER A 75 10.83 -1.86 0.34
C SER A 75 10.12 -0.53 0.09
N GLY A 76 8.98 -0.38 0.74
CA GLY A 76 8.32 0.91 0.92
C GLY A 76 8.84 1.66 2.15
N ARG A 77 8.31 2.86 2.33
CA ARG A 77 8.56 3.73 3.47
C ARG A 77 7.23 4.27 4.00
N LEU A 78 7.19 4.55 5.29
CA LEU A 78 6.02 5.07 6.01
C LEU A 78 6.50 6.10 7.05
N SER A 79 5.89 7.28 7.04
CA SER A 79 5.94 8.26 8.13
C SER A 79 4.57 8.33 8.80
N ILE A 80 4.54 8.40 10.12
CA ILE A 80 3.34 8.72 10.90
C ILE A 80 3.70 9.81 11.90
N GLY A 81 2.97 10.92 11.83
CA GLY A 81 3.13 12.06 12.72
C GLY A 81 1.96 12.15 13.69
N ILE A 82 2.27 12.40 14.95
CA ILE A 82 1.29 12.58 16.02
C ILE A 82 1.65 13.77 16.90
N GLY A 83 0.62 14.37 17.49
CA GLY A 83 0.78 15.35 18.55
C GLY A 83 1.34 16.69 18.07
N ALA A 84 1.01 17.13 16.84
CA ALA A 84 1.44 18.42 16.30
C ALA A 84 1.31 19.55 17.34
N GLY A 85 2.43 20.23 17.57
CA GLY A 85 2.51 21.37 18.48
C GLY A 85 2.39 21.05 19.98
N ASN A 86 2.34 19.78 20.37
CA ASN A 86 2.31 19.36 21.76
C ASN A 86 3.67 18.79 22.21
N GLU A 87 4.02 19.06 23.47
CA GLU A 87 5.16 18.41 24.12
C GLU A 87 4.87 16.90 24.23
N GLY A 88 5.75 16.07 23.68
CA GLY A 88 5.56 14.61 23.57
C GLY A 88 5.05 14.12 22.21
N GLY A 89 4.79 15.00 21.24
CA GLY A 89 4.56 14.60 19.84
C GLY A 89 5.84 14.19 19.11
N GLY A 90 5.70 13.56 17.94
CA GLY A 90 6.84 13.08 17.15
C GLY A 90 6.45 12.51 15.80
N THR A 91 7.44 12.34 14.93
CA THR A 91 7.28 11.68 13.63
C THR A 91 8.06 10.37 13.61
N PHE A 92 7.36 9.29 13.29
CA PHE A 92 7.86 7.92 13.31
C PHE A 92 8.07 7.45 11.88
N HIS A 93 9.26 6.92 11.59
CA HIS A 93 9.57 6.38 10.27
C HIS A 93 9.78 4.87 10.30
N ALA A 94 9.23 4.19 9.30
CA ALA A 94 9.39 2.76 9.13
C ALA A 94 9.65 2.39 7.67
N ALA A 95 10.48 1.36 7.47
CA ALA A 95 10.47 0.59 6.24
C ALA A 95 9.27 -0.37 6.25
N VAL A 96 8.63 -0.53 5.09
CA VAL A 96 7.55 -1.50 4.87
C VAL A 96 8.04 -2.53 3.88
N PHE A 97 7.98 -3.81 4.21
CA PHE A 97 8.56 -4.86 3.37
C PHE A 97 7.80 -6.17 3.48
N GLU A 98 8.07 -7.09 2.54
CA GLU A 98 7.59 -8.47 2.61
C GLU A 98 8.51 -9.30 3.52
N ASN A 99 7.91 -10.07 4.41
CA ASN A 99 8.59 -11.05 5.25
C ASN A 99 7.69 -12.29 5.42
N ASP A 100 8.16 -13.45 4.95
CA ASP A 100 7.45 -14.74 5.03
C ASP A 100 6.00 -14.71 4.50
N GLY A 101 5.80 -14.06 3.35
CA GLY A 101 4.50 -13.92 2.67
C GLY A 101 3.56 -12.89 3.30
N ALA A 102 4.07 -12.06 4.22
CA ALA A 102 3.28 -11.07 4.95
C ALA A 102 3.95 -9.69 4.93
N ILE A 103 3.15 -8.65 5.18
CA ILE A 103 3.67 -7.29 5.31
C ILE A 103 4.24 -7.10 6.72
N ALA A 104 5.45 -6.57 6.77
CA ALA A 104 6.17 -6.25 7.99
C ALA A 104 6.70 -4.82 8.00
N TYR A 105 7.00 -4.33 9.20
CA TYR A 105 7.53 -3.01 9.47
C TYR A 105 8.81 -3.09 10.28
N ALA A 106 9.74 -2.16 10.02
CA ALA A 106 10.91 -1.93 10.84
C ALA A 106 11.15 -0.43 11.00
N LEU A 107 11.29 0.05 12.25
CA LEU A 107 11.58 1.46 12.54
C LEU A 107 12.97 1.84 12.02
N ILE A 108 13.07 2.91 11.25
CA ILE A 108 14.30 3.40 10.63
C ILE A 108 14.69 4.79 11.16
N ASP A 109 15.98 5.11 11.11
CA ASP A 109 16.48 6.42 11.51
C ASP A 109 16.33 7.48 10.41
N GLU A 110 16.27 7.06 9.15
CA GLU A 110 16.22 7.96 8.01
C GLU A 110 14.79 8.49 7.81
N PRO A 111 14.57 9.81 7.90
CA PRO A 111 13.25 10.40 7.66
C PRO A 111 12.81 10.18 6.22
N PHE A 112 11.51 9.90 6.05
CA PHE A 112 10.92 9.67 4.73
C PHE A 112 10.18 10.90 4.20
N GLU A 113 9.25 11.43 5.00
CA GLU A 113 8.33 12.51 4.65
C GLU A 113 7.91 13.27 5.90
N ASP A 114 7.77 14.59 5.73
CA ASP A 114 7.16 15.50 6.69
C ASP A 114 5.65 15.38 6.61
N VAL A 115 4.99 15.28 7.75
CA VAL A 115 3.54 15.11 7.84
C VAL A 115 2.93 16.14 8.79
N PRO A 116 1.74 16.71 8.48
CA PRO A 116 1.20 17.87 9.21
C PRO A 116 1.09 17.71 10.72
N GLU A 117 0.62 16.55 11.19
CA GLU A 117 0.44 16.28 12.61
C GLU A 117 1.73 15.82 13.32
N GLY A 118 2.87 15.83 12.61
CA GLY A 118 4.18 15.40 13.11
C GLY A 118 4.88 16.41 14.02
N GLY A 119 5.68 15.87 14.94
CA GLY A 119 6.68 16.59 15.72
C GLY A 119 8.08 16.41 15.15
N PRO A 120 9.15 16.45 15.97
CA PRO A 120 10.50 16.12 15.51
C PRO A 120 10.56 14.68 14.97
N ASP A 121 11.39 14.47 13.95
CA ASP A 121 11.70 13.12 13.46
C ASP A 121 12.42 12.33 14.54
N LEU A 122 11.82 11.20 14.94
CA LEU A 122 12.40 10.32 15.94
C LEU A 122 13.32 9.32 15.27
N THR A 123 14.51 9.12 15.84
CA THR A 123 15.34 7.95 15.50
C THR A 123 14.58 6.67 15.83
N ALA A 124 15.00 5.55 15.25
CA ALA A 124 14.40 4.25 15.55
C ALA A 124 14.55 3.90 17.05
N ALA A 125 15.61 4.34 17.71
CA ALA A 125 15.80 4.12 19.14
C ALA A 125 14.83 4.95 19.99
N GLU A 126 14.65 6.23 19.65
CA GLU A 126 13.69 7.11 20.33
C GLU A 126 12.25 6.63 20.10
N ALA A 127 11.91 6.26 18.87
CA ALA A 127 10.61 5.69 18.51
C ALA A 127 10.30 4.43 19.33
N ARG A 128 11.27 3.54 19.55
CA ARG A 128 11.11 2.33 20.40
C ARG A 128 10.84 2.67 21.86
N ALA A 129 11.42 3.75 22.36
CA ALA A 129 11.23 4.20 23.73
C ALA A 129 9.97 5.05 23.92
N HIS A 130 9.32 5.47 22.82
CA HIS A 130 8.17 6.37 22.86
C HIS A 130 6.89 5.66 23.34
N GLU A 131 6.16 6.31 24.24
CA GLU A 131 4.96 5.72 24.86
C GLU A 131 3.82 5.48 23.85
N ASP A 132 3.70 6.34 22.84
CA ASP A 132 2.70 6.23 21.78
C ASP A 132 3.03 5.25 20.65
N LEU A 133 4.17 4.55 20.70
CA LEU A 133 4.52 3.58 19.65
C LEU A 133 3.41 2.53 19.39
N PRO A 134 2.69 1.99 20.41
CA PRO A 134 1.56 1.11 20.16
C PRO A 134 0.42 1.76 19.37
N PHE A 135 0.17 3.05 19.57
CA PHE A 135 -0.83 3.82 18.81
C PHE A 135 -0.37 4.03 17.37
N VAL A 136 0.88 4.45 17.15
CA VAL A 136 1.50 4.58 15.82
C VAL A 136 1.36 3.29 15.02
N TRP A 137 1.59 2.15 15.67
CA TRP A 137 1.40 0.85 15.05
C TRP A 137 -0.06 0.50 14.71
N ALA A 138 -1.02 0.96 15.51
CA ALA A 138 -2.44 0.83 15.20
C ALA A 138 -2.85 1.73 14.01
N VAL A 139 -2.24 2.92 13.90
CA VAL A 139 -2.40 3.80 12.72
C VAL A 139 -1.83 3.12 11.49
N ALA A 140 -0.60 2.62 11.53
CA ALA A 140 0.05 1.91 10.41
C ALA A 140 -0.82 0.76 9.89
N ASP A 141 -1.31 -0.11 10.79
CA ASP A 141 -2.19 -1.21 10.38
C ASP A 141 -3.51 -0.70 9.77
N SER A 142 -4.09 0.36 10.32
CA SER A 142 -5.35 0.92 9.81
C SER A 142 -5.19 1.57 8.44
N VAL A 143 -4.09 2.29 8.21
CA VAL A 143 -3.75 2.88 6.91
C VAL A 143 -3.51 1.77 5.89
N MET A 144 -2.70 0.78 6.26
CA MET A 144 -2.40 -0.35 5.38
C MET A 144 -3.63 -1.21 5.09
N ASP A 145 -4.66 -1.20 5.93
CA ASP A 145 -5.94 -1.90 5.72
C ASP A 145 -6.91 -1.09 4.84
N ARG A 146 -7.04 0.22 5.08
CA ARG A 146 -8.17 1.02 4.58
C ARG A 146 -7.84 2.03 3.49
N ASP A 147 -6.59 2.43 3.32
CA ASP A 147 -6.20 3.28 2.19
C ASP A 147 -6.10 2.40 0.94
N GLY A 148 -6.92 2.66 -0.08
CA GLY A 148 -6.93 1.86 -1.31
C GLY A 148 -5.57 1.89 -2.00
N ARG A 149 -4.81 2.98 -1.86
CA ARG A 149 -3.47 3.13 -2.44
C ARG A 149 -2.44 2.34 -1.64
N ALA A 150 -2.70 2.01 -0.38
CA ALA A 150 -1.86 1.09 0.38
C ALA A 150 -2.03 -0.35 -0.13
N ALA A 151 -3.20 -0.72 -0.66
CA ALA A 151 -3.38 -2.01 -1.34
C ALA A 151 -2.41 -2.16 -2.52
N TRP A 152 -2.16 -1.08 -3.27
CA TRP A 152 -1.16 -1.07 -4.33
C TRP A 152 0.26 -1.35 -3.80
N LEU A 153 0.68 -0.66 -2.74
CA LEU A 153 1.96 -0.93 -2.08
C LEU A 153 2.07 -2.40 -1.65
N ARG A 154 1.01 -2.98 -1.05
CA ARG A 154 0.98 -4.39 -0.64
C ARG A 154 1.19 -5.32 -1.83
N HIS A 155 0.45 -5.13 -2.92
CA HIS A 155 0.57 -5.98 -4.11
C HIS A 155 1.92 -5.85 -4.81
N TRP A 156 2.54 -4.67 -4.74
CA TRP A 156 3.92 -4.46 -5.21
C TRP A 156 4.92 -5.22 -4.34
N LEU A 157 4.86 -5.08 -3.01
CA LEU A 157 5.74 -5.78 -2.06
C LEU A 157 5.61 -7.30 -2.16
N LEU A 158 4.38 -7.80 -2.18
CA LEU A 158 4.09 -9.25 -2.25
C LEU A 158 4.26 -9.82 -3.66
N ARG A 159 4.55 -8.98 -4.66
CA ARG A 159 4.65 -9.35 -6.08
C ARG A 159 3.45 -10.19 -6.53
N THR A 160 2.24 -9.78 -6.13
CA THR A 160 1.01 -10.55 -6.34
C THR A 160 0.86 -10.93 -7.80
N ASN A 161 0.69 -12.23 -8.05
CA ASN A 161 0.49 -12.75 -9.40
C ASN A 161 -0.93 -12.45 -9.87
N SER A 162 -1.05 -12.26 -11.18
CA SER A 162 -2.31 -12.08 -11.87
C SER A 162 -2.26 -12.77 -13.23
N ILE A 163 -3.42 -13.20 -13.70
CA ILE A 163 -3.66 -13.60 -15.08
C ILE A 163 -4.24 -12.41 -15.81
N THR A 164 -3.71 -12.12 -16.99
CA THR A 164 -4.20 -11.08 -17.89
C THR A 164 -4.14 -11.56 -19.34
N THR A 165 -4.70 -10.80 -20.27
CA THR A 165 -4.68 -11.17 -21.69
C THR A 165 -3.55 -10.47 -22.42
N ALA A 166 -3.01 -11.13 -23.46
CA ALA A 166 -1.95 -10.55 -24.29
C ALA A 166 -2.30 -9.16 -24.89
N PRO A 167 -3.54 -8.89 -25.34
CA PRO A 167 -3.94 -7.55 -25.79
C PRO A 167 -3.89 -6.48 -24.69
N VAL A 168 -4.27 -6.82 -23.45
CA VAL A 168 -4.15 -5.90 -22.30
C VAL A 168 -2.68 -5.58 -22.02
N LEU A 169 -1.81 -6.59 -21.95
CA LEU A 169 -0.37 -6.38 -21.73
C LEU A 169 0.30 -5.56 -22.84
N ALA A 170 -0.18 -5.68 -24.07
CA ALA A 170 0.30 -4.90 -25.20
C ALA A 170 -0.26 -3.47 -25.23
N GLY A 171 -1.17 -3.11 -24.32
CA GLY A 171 -1.89 -1.83 -24.33
C GLY A 171 -2.87 -1.69 -25.51
N ALA A 172 -3.20 -2.80 -26.18
CA ALA A 172 -4.11 -2.82 -27.33
C ALA A 172 -5.59 -2.87 -26.90
N GLU A 173 -5.86 -3.37 -25.69
CA GLU A 173 -7.20 -3.37 -25.09
C GLU A 173 -7.21 -2.68 -23.74
N PRO A 174 -8.31 -1.97 -23.41
CA PRO A 174 -8.50 -1.43 -22.08
C PRO A 174 -8.80 -2.54 -21.09
N ILE A 175 -8.44 -2.34 -19.82
CA ILE A 175 -8.82 -3.24 -18.73
C ILE A 175 -10.29 -2.98 -18.38
N LEU A 176 -11.17 -3.97 -18.43
CA LEU A 176 -12.62 -3.78 -18.19
C LEU A 176 -13.18 -4.68 -17.10
N PHE A 177 -12.43 -5.71 -16.71
CA PHE A 177 -12.81 -6.67 -15.68
C PHE A 177 -11.62 -6.94 -14.76
N VAL A 178 -11.87 -6.92 -13.45
CA VAL A 178 -10.92 -7.33 -12.41
C VAL A 178 -11.63 -8.33 -11.50
N SER A 179 -11.00 -9.44 -11.17
CA SER A 179 -11.52 -10.36 -10.15
C SER A 179 -10.42 -10.91 -9.26
N HIS A 180 -10.82 -11.31 -8.06
CA HIS A 180 -10.01 -12.09 -7.15
C HIS A 180 -10.66 -13.45 -7.03
N ASP A 181 -10.06 -14.48 -7.64
CA ASP A 181 -10.67 -15.80 -7.72
C ASP A 181 -10.84 -16.46 -6.33
N ALA A 182 -11.97 -17.13 -6.11
CA ALA A 182 -12.29 -17.74 -4.80
C ALA A 182 -11.55 -19.07 -4.56
N ASP A 183 -11.24 -19.81 -5.62
CA ASP A 183 -10.72 -21.18 -5.53
C ASP A 183 -9.20 -21.19 -5.41
N ASP A 184 -8.50 -20.35 -6.17
CA ASP A 184 -7.03 -20.30 -6.21
C ASP A 184 -6.41 -18.98 -5.72
N GLY A 185 -7.22 -17.97 -5.43
CA GLY A 185 -6.77 -16.64 -5.00
C GLY A 185 -6.03 -15.86 -6.09
N MET A 186 -6.10 -16.30 -7.35
CA MET A 186 -5.45 -15.64 -8.47
C MET A 186 -6.24 -14.39 -8.87
N TRP A 187 -5.51 -13.29 -9.07
CA TRP A 187 -6.10 -12.09 -9.62
C TRP A 187 -6.27 -12.26 -11.13
N GLN A 188 -7.40 -11.82 -11.66
CA GLN A 188 -7.63 -11.77 -13.11
C GLN A 188 -7.89 -10.34 -13.53
N VAL A 189 -7.23 -9.91 -14.60
CA VAL A 189 -7.34 -8.54 -15.14
C VAL A 189 -7.49 -8.64 -16.65
N ILE A 190 -8.70 -8.46 -17.14
CA ILE A 190 -9.10 -8.84 -18.50
C ILE A 190 -9.65 -7.61 -19.23
N GLY A 191 -9.43 -7.60 -20.55
CA GLY A 191 -9.86 -6.54 -21.44
C GLY A 191 -11.21 -6.82 -22.09
N THR A 192 -11.33 -6.47 -23.37
CA THR A 192 -12.57 -6.70 -24.15
C THR A 192 -12.65 -8.13 -24.66
N SER A 193 -11.50 -8.72 -25.00
CA SER A 193 -11.41 -10.12 -25.35
C SER A 193 -11.42 -10.98 -24.08
N ASP A 194 -12.26 -12.01 -24.07
CA ASP A 194 -12.28 -13.00 -22.99
C ASP A 194 -10.91 -13.65 -22.79
N GLY A 195 -10.64 -14.03 -21.53
CA GLY A 195 -9.47 -14.83 -21.20
C GLY A 195 -9.61 -16.26 -21.74
N THR A 196 -8.67 -16.68 -22.58
CA THR A 196 -8.53 -18.06 -23.06
C THR A 196 -7.16 -18.60 -22.67
N VAL A 197 -7.01 -19.92 -22.69
CA VAL A 197 -5.71 -20.57 -22.44
C VAL A 197 -4.62 -20.07 -23.39
N ASP A 198 -4.98 -19.73 -24.62
CA ASP A 198 -4.03 -19.30 -25.65
C ASP A 198 -3.59 -17.83 -25.50
N ASN A 199 -4.49 -16.96 -25.04
CA ASN A 199 -4.21 -15.52 -24.87
C ASN A 199 -3.83 -15.12 -23.44
N GLY A 200 -4.03 -16.01 -22.46
CA GLY A 200 -3.72 -15.79 -21.05
C GLY A 200 -2.22 -15.66 -20.81
N ARG A 201 -1.84 -14.74 -19.93
CA ARG A 201 -0.47 -14.43 -19.53
C ARG A 201 -0.44 -14.23 -18.03
N VAL A 202 0.59 -14.76 -17.38
CA VAL A 202 0.83 -14.53 -15.96
C VAL A 202 1.81 -13.38 -15.81
N GLY A 203 1.50 -12.43 -14.93
CA GLY A 203 2.36 -11.31 -14.59
C GLY A 203 2.02 -10.76 -13.20
N HIS A 204 2.79 -9.78 -12.75
CA HIS A 204 2.51 -9.14 -11.46
C HIS A 204 1.44 -8.06 -11.59
N LEU A 205 0.48 -8.07 -10.67
CA LEU A 205 -0.68 -7.18 -10.66
C LEU A 205 -0.28 -5.70 -10.68
N PHE A 206 0.79 -5.33 -9.98
CA PHE A 206 1.23 -3.94 -9.89
C PHE A 206 1.64 -3.32 -11.24
N HIS A 207 2.14 -4.11 -12.21
CA HIS A 207 2.44 -3.60 -13.56
C HIS A 207 1.18 -3.15 -14.29
N LEU A 208 0.04 -3.79 -14.00
CA LEU A 208 -1.25 -3.43 -14.60
C LEU A 208 -1.81 -2.15 -13.96
N VAL A 209 -1.54 -1.94 -12.66
CA VAL A 209 -1.88 -0.67 -11.97
C VAL A 209 -1.03 0.49 -12.50
N ASP A 210 0.23 0.26 -12.87
CA ASP A 210 1.06 1.27 -13.55
C ASP A 210 0.46 1.69 -14.91
N ALA A 211 -0.11 0.74 -15.65
CA ALA A 211 -0.76 1.00 -16.93
C ALA A 211 -2.14 1.67 -16.76
N ASP A 212 -2.89 1.29 -15.72
CA ASP A 212 -4.18 1.87 -15.37
C ASP A 212 -4.33 2.09 -13.86
N PRO A 213 -4.02 3.31 -13.37
CA PRO A 213 -4.10 3.64 -11.95
C PRO A 213 -5.51 3.55 -11.35
N THR A 214 -6.58 3.51 -12.17
CA THR A 214 -7.95 3.40 -11.65
C THR A 214 -8.24 2.03 -11.05
N ILE A 215 -7.41 1.03 -11.30
CA ILE A 215 -7.50 -0.30 -10.69
C ILE A 215 -7.32 -0.23 -9.17
N VAL A 216 -6.63 0.79 -8.65
CA VAL A 216 -6.46 1.01 -7.20
C VAL A 216 -7.78 0.96 -6.44
N ALA A 217 -8.89 1.41 -7.05
CA ALA A 217 -10.21 1.40 -6.44
C ALA A 217 -10.83 0.01 -6.23
N VAL A 218 -10.19 -1.04 -6.74
CA VAL A 218 -10.66 -2.44 -6.67
C VAL A 218 -9.55 -3.42 -6.26
N LEU A 219 -8.42 -2.93 -5.74
CA LEU A 219 -7.34 -3.78 -5.20
C LEU A 219 -7.65 -4.35 -3.81
N ASP A 220 -8.78 -4.00 -3.23
CA ASP A 220 -9.31 -4.51 -1.98
C ASP A 220 -10.40 -5.58 -2.19
N LEU A 221 -10.60 -6.06 -3.42
CA LEU A 221 -11.51 -7.17 -3.69
C LEU A 221 -11.12 -8.39 -2.84
N GLU A 222 -12.08 -8.91 -2.08
CA GLU A 222 -11.90 -10.16 -1.33
C GLU A 222 -12.03 -11.38 -2.27
N PRO A 223 -11.51 -12.57 -1.91
CA PRO A 223 -11.65 -13.75 -2.75
C PRO A 223 -13.11 -14.06 -3.10
N GLY A 224 -13.39 -14.25 -4.39
CA GLY A 224 -14.74 -14.41 -4.96
C GLY A 224 -15.39 -13.11 -5.45
N GLU A 225 -14.83 -11.95 -5.13
CA GLU A 225 -15.32 -10.67 -5.63
C GLU A 225 -14.75 -10.32 -7.01
N SER A 226 -15.50 -9.50 -7.74
CA SER A 226 -15.09 -8.94 -9.02
C SER A 226 -15.58 -7.51 -9.20
N ALA A 227 -15.05 -6.82 -10.20
CA ALA A 227 -15.50 -5.52 -10.62
C ALA A 227 -15.43 -5.38 -12.15
N THR A 228 -16.41 -4.69 -12.72
CA THR A 228 -16.46 -4.35 -14.15
C THR A 228 -16.56 -2.84 -14.34
N ARG A 229 -16.16 -2.34 -15.50
CA ARG A 229 -16.46 -0.96 -15.93
C ARG A 229 -16.76 -0.92 -17.42
N GLU A 230 -17.53 0.07 -17.86
CA GLU A 230 -17.95 0.18 -19.26
C GLU A 230 -16.85 0.74 -20.17
N CYS A 231 -15.97 1.59 -19.65
CA CYS A 231 -14.92 2.25 -20.42
C CYS A 231 -13.72 2.65 -19.54
N VAL A 232 -12.60 3.00 -20.17
CA VAL A 232 -11.40 3.50 -19.48
C VAL A 232 -11.74 4.77 -18.70
N GLY A 233 -11.38 4.78 -17.41
CA GLY A 233 -11.67 5.90 -16.52
C GLY A 233 -13.12 5.97 -16.02
N GLY A 234 -13.99 5.06 -16.48
CA GLY A 234 -15.34 4.89 -15.93
C GLY A 234 -15.32 4.31 -14.51
N PRO A 235 -16.40 4.48 -13.73
CA PRO A 235 -16.49 3.91 -12.39
C PRO A 235 -16.54 2.38 -12.44
N TRP A 236 -15.96 1.74 -11.42
CA TRP A 236 -16.03 0.29 -11.23
C TRP A 236 -17.35 -0.11 -10.55
N ALA A 237 -18.07 -1.05 -11.17
CA ALA A 237 -19.22 -1.73 -10.60
C ALA A 237 -18.76 -3.06 -9.98
N ARG A 238 -18.81 -3.15 -8.64
CA ARG A 238 -18.40 -4.35 -7.89
C ARG A 238 -19.52 -5.39 -7.86
N ASN A 239 -19.15 -6.66 -7.94
CA ASN A 239 -20.03 -7.82 -7.87
C ASN A 239 -19.41 -8.86 -6.91
N GLY A 240 -20.19 -9.42 -5.97
CA GLY A 240 -19.70 -10.52 -5.11
C GLY A 240 -19.79 -10.31 -3.59
N GLY A 241 -20.67 -9.43 -3.09
CA GLY A 241 -21.03 -9.37 -1.66
C GLY A 241 -22.23 -10.26 -1.31
#